data_AF-A0A3G1QC85-F1
#
_entry.id   AF-A0A3G1QC85-F1
#
_cell.length_a   1.000
_cell.length_b   1.000
_cell.length_c   1.000
_cell.angle_alpha   90.00
_cell.angle_beta   90.00
_cell.angle_gamma   90.00
#
_symmetry.space_group_name_H-M   'P 1'
#
loop_
_entity.id
_entity.type
_entity.pdbx_description
1 polymer ?
#
loop_
_entity_poly.entity_id
_entity_poly.type
_entity_poly.pdbx_seq_one_letter_code
_entity_poly.pdbx_strand_id
1 'polypeptide(L)' 'MRLFIAEKPSLAKAIFEGLGGNPNTEKKNGYFEHGSDVVTWC' A
#
# COMPACT_ATOMS: atom_id res chain seq x y z
N MET A 1 -7.72 10.66 4.82
CA MET A 1 -7.86 9.26 4.38
C MET A 1 -7.82 9.22 2.86
N ARG A 2 -6.78 8.62 2.27
CA ARG A 2 -6.64 8.44 0.82
C ARG A 2 -6.52 6.94 0.52
N LEU A 3 -7.28 6.46 -0.47
CA LEU A 3 -7.24 5.07 -0.91
C LEU A 3 -6.62 5.01 -2.31
N PHE A 4 -5.55 4.24 -2.45
CA PHE A 4 -4.89 3.96 -3.71
C PHE A 4 -5.19 2.52 -4.12
N ILE A 5 -5.67 2.31 -5.35
CA ILE A 5 -5.97 0.98 -5.90
C ILE A 5 -5.03 0.77 -7.08
N ALA A 6 -4.13 -0.20 -6.96
CA ALA A 6 -3.18 -0.53 -8.00
C ALA A 6 -3.67 -1.72 -8.86
N GLU A 7 -3.24 -1.76 -10.11
CA GLU A 7 -3.47 -2.88 -11.04
C GLU A 7 -2.91 -4.22 -10.53
N LYS A 8 -1.83 -4.18 -9.76
CA LYS A 8 -1.08 -5.38 -9.35
C LYS A 8 -0.33 -5.18 -8.03
N PRO A 9 -0.03 -6.26 -7.28
CA PRO A 9 0.63 -6.17 -5.98
C PRO A 9 1.98 -5.46 -6.01
N SER A 10 2.77 -5.62 -7.08
CA SER A 10 4.08 -4.98 -7.22
C SER A 10 3.98 -3.46 -7.35
N LEU A 11 2.93 -2.95 -8.00
CA LEU A 11 2.67 -1.52 -8.12
C LEU A 11 2.16 -0.94 -6.80
N ALA A 12 1.25 -1.65 -6.11
CA ALA A 12 0.84 -1.27 -4.76
C ALA A 12 2.02 -1.15 -3.79
N LYS A 13 2.97 -2.09 -3.87
CA LYS A 13 4.20 -2.03 -3.06
C LYS A 13 5.01 -0.76 -3.36
N ALA A 14 5.24 -0.44 -4.64
CA ALA A 14 6.01 0.75 -5.03
C ALA A 14 5.32 2.05 -4.60
N ILE A 15 3.99 2.13 -4.71
CA ILE A 15 3.21 3.28 -4.21
C ILE A 15 3.37 3.39 -2.69
N PHE A 16 3.27 2.27 -1.97
CA PHE A 16 3.38 2.25 -0.51
C PHE A 16 4.77 2.67 -0.02
N GLU A 17 5.85 2.19 -0.67
CA GLU A 17 7.22 2.62 -0.40
C GLU A 17 7.42 4.11 -0.69
N GLY A 18 6.81 4.63 -1.77
CA GLY A 18 6.83 6.06 -2.10
C GLY A 18 6.08 6.95 -1.11
N LEU A 19 5.11 6.39 -0.37
CA LEU A 19 4.40 7.07 0.72
C LEU A 19 5.16 7.04 2.05
N GLY A 20 6.36 6.41 2.10
CA GLY A 20 7.16 6.26 3.32
C GLY A 20 6.77 5.05 4.18
N GLY A 21 5.84 4.22 3.70
CA GLY A 21 5.46 2.97 4.36
C GLY A 21 6.45 1.85 4.11
N ASN A 22 6.62 0.94 5.07
CA ASN A 22 7.49 -0.22 4.93
C ASN A 22 6.66 -1.50 4.67
N PRO A 23 6.67 -2.03 3.42
CA PRO A 23 5.83 -3.18 3.05
C PRO A 23 6.23 -4.49 3.74
N ASN A 24 7.34 -4.55 4.46
CA ASN A 24 7.72 -5.74 5.22
C ASN A 24 7.12 -5.75 6.64
N THR A 25 6.79 -4.59 7.19
CA THR A 25 6.27 -4.43 8.56
C THR A 25 4.78 -4.06 8.59
N GLU A 26 4.31 -3.36 7.56
CA GLU A 26 2.95 -2.77 7.52
C GLU A 26 2.04 -3.43 6.46
N LYS A 27 2.44 -4.60 5.94
CA LYS A 27 1.59 -5.39 5.05
C LYS A 27 0.45 -6.04 5.82
N LYS A 28 -0.77 -5.78 5.37
CA LYS A 28 -1.99 -6.47 5.79
C LYS A 28 -2.43 -7.47 4.72
N ASN A 29 -3.50 -8.20 5.02
CA ASN A 29 -4.00 -9.22 4.11
C ASN A 29 -4.77 -8.57 2.95
N GLY A 30 -4.08 -8.27 1.85
CA GLY A 30 -4.65 -7.67 0.63
C GLY A 30 -4.52 -6.15 0.50
N TYR A 31 -3.84 -5.48 1.44
CA TYR A 31 -3.55 -4.05 1.36
C TYR A 31 -2.35 -3.67 2.25
N PHE A 32 -1.84 -2.46 2.05
CA PHE A 32 -0.88 -1.79 2.90
C PHE A 32 -1.54 -0.57 3.54
N GLU A 33 -1.15 -0.23 4.76
CA GLU A 33 -1.68 0.91 5.51
C GLU A 33 -0.53 1.65 6.18
N HIS A 34 -0.43 2.95 5.94
CA HIS A 34 0.57 3.81 6.57
C HIS A 34 -0.09 5.11 7.01
N GLY A 35 -0.19 5.31 8.32
CA GLY A 35 -0.86 6.48 8.90
C GLY A 35 -2.34 6.57 8.47
N SER A 36 -2.64 7.47 7.54
CA SER A 36 -3.99 7.71 7.00
C SER A 36 -4.18 7.28 5.54
N ASP A 37 -3.16 6.65 4.95
CA ASP A 37 -3.16 6.21 3.56
C ASP A 37 -3.25 4.69 3.47
N VAL A 38 -4.15 4.22 2.59
CA VAL A 38 -4.38 2.80 2.34
C VAL A 38 -4.07 2.51 0.88
N VAL A 39 -3.31 1.45 0.62
CA VAL A 39 -2.92 1.02 -0.72
C VAL A 39 -3.34 -0.44 -0.91
N THR A 40 -4.24 -0.72 -1.82
CA THR A 40 -4.71 -2.06 -2.16
C THR A 40 -4.55 -2.33 -3.66
N TRP A 41 -4.85 -3.54 -4.12
CA TRP A 41 -4.68 -3.95 -5.52
C TRP A 41 -5.73 -4.97 -5.95
N CYS A 42 -5.94 -5.10 -7.26
CA CYS A 42 -6.70 -6.18 -7.88
C CYS A 42 -5.89 -7.48 -7.97
#